data_AF-A0A5C5XJU5-F1
#
_entry.id   AF-A0A5C5XJU5-F1
#
_cell.length_a   1.000
_cell.length_b   1.000
_cell.length_c   1.000
_cell.angle_alpha   90.00
_cell.angle_beta   90.00
_cell.angle_gamma   90.00
#
_symmetry.space_group_name_H-M   'P 1'
#
loop_
_entity.id
_entity.type
_entity.pdbx_description
1 polymer ?
#
loop_
_entity_poly.entity_id
_entity_poly.type
_entity_poly.pdbx_seq_one_letter_code
_entity_poly.pdbx_strand_id
1 'polypeptide(L)'
;MKKLDWYLYSIAAVGVIIVIAINVYFYQIQQHRKYLRSLGLHGAAVHFPHLIPEIAEMGVDINELDADGHTPLHMAVTFKKVESVKLLLDRNADPNIKNSSDKINPTALHDATFILSSPDEAEIVKLLLKAGADPNVTGNQKETPLHRIARTGNQSLALDVAKDLIDAGADVNSEAFRGMTPLQSAVALGNTALIDLLLTAGADAEQRNDHGFRAIDQINASANREEIQKIFEKHGADSVRRPELFAKYRKDENSE
;
A
#
# COMPACT_ATOMS: atom_id res chain seq x y z
N MET A 1 -34.99 20.02 -61.42
CA MET A 1 -33.75 20.15 -60.62
C MET A 1 -33.95 19.65 -59.18
N LYS A 2 -34.92 20.16 -58.40
CA LYS A 2 -35.14 19.79 -56.98
C LYS A 2 -35.14 18.28 -56.58
N LYS A 3 -35.68 17.37 -57.41
CA LYS A 3 -35.75 15.93 -57.06
C LYS A 3 -34.40 15.20 -57.17
N LEU A 4 -33.58 15.58 -58.15
CA LEU A 4 -32.26 14.97 -58.36
C LEU A 4 -31.29 15.43 -57.27
N ASP A 5 -31.37 16.72 -56.90
CA ASP A 5 -30.59 17.31 -55.81
C ASP A 5 -30.92 16.68 -54.45
N TRP A 6 -32.21 16.42 -54.20
CA TRP A 6 -32.66 15.67 -53.01
C TRP A 6 -32.12 14.24 -52.98
N TYR A 7 -32.12 13.55 -54.13
CA TYR A 7 -31.62 12.18 -54.23
C TYR A 7 -30.11 12.11 -53.97
N LEU A 8 -29.34 13.02 -54.57
CA LEU A 8 -27.91 13.17 -54.33
C LEU A 8 -27.60 13.51 -52.86
N TYR A 9 -28.38 14.41 -52.26
CA TYR A 9 -28.26 14.74 -50.84
C TYR A 9 -28.54 13.52 -49.95
N SER A 10 -29.58 12.73 -50.28
CA SER A 10 -29.92 11.53 -49.52
C SER A 10 -28.84 10.45 -49.60
N ILE A 11 -28.22 10.24 -50.77
CA ILE A 11 -27.11 9.30 -50.96
C ILE A 11 -25.88 9.77 -50.17
N ALA A 12 -25.56 11.07 -50.22
CA ALA A 12 -24.45 11.64 -49.45
C ALA A 12 -24.67 11.48 -47.93
N ALA A 13 -25.88 11.75 -47.45
CA ALA A 13 -26.24 11.59 -46.04
C ALA A 13 -26.12 10.13 -45.57
N VAL A 14 -26.60 9.17 -46.37
CA VAL A 14 -26.46 7.73 -46.07
C VAL A 14 -24.98 7.32 -46.06
N GLY A 15 -24.18 7.81 -47.01
CA GLY A 15 -22.74 7.56 -47.06
C GLY A 15 -22.02 8.06 -45.79
N VAL A 16 -22.35 9.26 -45.32
CA VAL A 16 -21.79 9.81 -44.07
C VAL A 16 -22.18 8.96 -42.86
N ILE A 17 -23.44 8.52 -42.76
CA ILE A 17 -23.90 7.66 -41.65
C ILE A 17 -23.17 6.31 -41.66
N ILE A 18 -22.95 5.70 -42.83
CA ILE A 18 -22.20 4.43 -42.95
C ILE A 18 -20.76 4.62 -42.47
N VAL A 19 -20.08 5.71 -42.88
CA VAL A 19 -18.72 6.00 -42.43
C VAL A 19 -18.66 6.20 -40.92
N ILE A 20 -19.62 6.92 -40.33
CA ILE A 20 -19.72 7.08 -38.88
C ILE A 20 -19.93 5.73 -38.20
N ALA A 21 -20.86 4.89 -38.69
CA ALA A 21 -21.13 3.57 -38.11
C ALA A 21 -19.91 2.64 -38.17
N ILE A 22 -19.17 2.64 -39.30
CA ILE A 22 -17.92 1.90 -39.47
C ILE A 22 -16.86 2.39 -38.46
N ASN A 23 -16.69 3.71 -38.32
CA ASN A 23 -15.75 4.28 -37.36
C ASN A 23 -16.11 3.94 -35.90
N VAL A 24 -17.40 3.99 -35.54
CA VAL A 24 -17.88 3.58 -34.21
C VAL A 24 -17.60 2.09 -33.98
N TYR A 25 -17.86 1.23 -34.97
CA TYR A 25 -17.59 -0.20 -34.87
C TYR A 25 -16.09 -0.50 -34.74
N PHE A 26 -15.24 0.13 -35.54
CA PHE A 26 -13.78 0.01 -35.40
C PHE A 26 -13.29 0.52 -34.03
N TYR A 27 -13.84 1.63 -33.54
CA TYR A 27 -13.54 2.15 -32.22
C TYR A 27 -13.90 1.14 -31.12
N GLN A 28 -15.09 0.51 -31.20
CA GLN A 28 -15.49 -0.54 -30.26
C GLN A 28 -14.55 -1.74 -30.29
N ILE A 29 -14.13 -2.20 -31.48
CA ILE A 29 -13.13 -3.29 -31.60
C ILE A 29 -11.79 -2.90 -30.97
N GLN A 30 -11.33 -1.67 -31.20
CA GLN A 30 -10.09 -1.18 -30.60
C GLN A 30 -10.17 -1.15 -29.08
N GLN A 31 -11.29 -0.67 -28.52
CA GLN A 31 -11.52 -0.67 -27.08
C GLN A 31 -11.59 -2.09 -26.50
N HIS A 32 -12.32 -3.01 -27.14
CA HIS A 32 -12.40 -4.39 -26.70
C HIS A 32 -11.03 -5.10 -26.76
N ARG A 33 -10.20 -4.81 -27.78
CA ARG A 33 -8.82 -5.32 -27.85
C ARG A 33 -7.96 -4.78 -26.73
N LYS A 34 -8.04 -3.48 -26.42
CA LYS A 34 -7.34 -2.87 -25.29
C LYS A 34 -7.75 -3.52 -23.96
N TYR A 35 -9.05 -3.67 -23.74
CA TYR A 35 -9.59 -4.33 -22.55
C TYR A 35 -9.08 -5.77 -22.40
N LEU A 36 -9.13 -6.59 -23.46
CA LEU A 36 -8.60 -7.96 -23.41
C LEU A 36 -7.09 -8.02 -23.15
N ARG A 37 -6.32 -7.07 -23.69
CA ARG A 37 -4.88 -7.00 -23.45
C ARG A 37 -4.54 -6.56 -22.03
N SER A 38 -5.29 -5.60 -21.48
CA SER A 38 -5.18 -5.22 -20.07
C SER A 38 -5.47 -6.41 -19.16
N LEU A 39 -6.58 -7.12 -19.40
CA LEU A 39 -6.91 -8.33 -18.65
C LEU A 39 -5.81 -9.40 -18.82
N GLY A 40 -5.23 -9.50 -20.02
CA GLY A 40 -4.08 -10.35 -20.30
C GLY A 40 -2.84 -10.00 -19.48
N LEU A 41 -2.56 -8.71 -19.25
CA LEU A 41 -1.43 -8.26 -18.44
C LEU A 41 -1.62 -8.58 -16.95
N HIS A 42 -2.83 -8.41 -16.40
CA HIS A 42 -3.15 -8.84 -15.03
C HIS A 42 -2.99 -10.37 -14.87
N GLY A 43 -3.49 -11.14 -15.83
CA GLY A 43 -3.31 -12.60 -15.84
C GLY A 43 -1.85 -13.02 -15.97
N ALA A 44 -1.08 -12.35 -16.82
CA ALA A 44 0.36 -12.60 -16.99
C ALA A 44 1.14 -12.28 -15.71
N ALA A 45 0.80 -11.19 -15.01
CA ALA A 45 1.40 -10.83 -13.73
C ALA A 45 1.26 -11.94 -12.68
N VAL A 46 0.18 -12.72 -12.73
CA VAL A 46 -0.08 -13.81 -11.77
C VAL A 46 0.49 -15.15 -12.25
N HIS A 47 0.36 -15.47 -13.54
CA HIS A 47 0.58 -16.84 -14.03
C HIS A 47 1.75 -16.98 -15.01
N PHE A 48 2.09 -15.93 -15.77
CA PHE A 48 3.03 -16.02 -16.90
C PHE A 48 3.98 -14.80 -16.92
N PRO A 49 4.94 -14.71 -15.97
CA PRO A 49 5.83 -13.55 -15.87
C PRO A 49 6.59 -13.27 -17.17
N HIS A 50 7.03 -14.32 -17.87
CA HIS A 50 7.75 -14.23 -19.14
C HIS A 50 6.98 -13.53 -20.27
N LEU A 51 5.64 -13.44 -20.19
CA LEU A 51 4.82 -12.75 -21.21
C LEU A 51 4.67 -11.25 -20.91
N ILE A 52 4.99 -10.79 -19.70
CA ILE A 52 4.86 -9.37 -19.30
C ILE A 52 5.63 -8.44 -20.26
N PRO A 53 6.90 -8.73 -20.63
CA PRO A 53 7.64 -7.88 -21.55
C PRO A 53 6.97 -7.75 -22.92
N GLU A 54 6.51 -8.87 -23.47
CA GLU A 54 5.86 -8.95 -24.78
C GLU A 54 4.52 -8.21 -24.79
N ILE A 55 3.69 -8.40 -23.76
CA ILE A 55 2.38 -7.74 -23.64
C ILE A 55 2.55 -6.23 -23.47
N ALA A 56 3.51 -5.78 -22.67
CA ALA A 56 3.81 -4.36 -22.50
C ALA A 56 4.23 -3.69 -23.82
N GLU A 57 4.98 -4.40 -24.68
CA GLU A 57 5.39 -3.91 -26.00
C GLU A 57 4.22 -3.80 -27.00
N MET A 58 3.06 -4.39 -26.72
CA MET A 58 1.84 -4.25 -27.54
C MET A 58 1.08 -2.93 -27.31
N GLY A 59 1.66 -1.99 -26.55
CA GLY A 59 1.07 -0.69 -26.26
C GLY A 59 -0.08 -0.75 -25.25
N VAL A 60 -0.04 -1.72 -24.34
CA VAL A 60 -0.94 -1.79 -23.18
C VAL A 60 -0.43 -0.81 -22.12
N ASP A 61 -1.33 -0.10 -21.45
CA ASP A 61 -0.94 0.67 -20.28
C ASP A 61 -0.55 -0.29 -19.14
N ILE A 62 0.70 -0.21 -18.71
CA ILE A 62 1.28 -1.03 -17.63
C ILE A 62 0.52 -0.82 -16.29
N ASN A 63 -0.17 0.30 -16.17
CA ASN A 63 -0.88 0.79 -15.00
C ASN A 63 -2.40 0.70 -15.12
N GLU A 64 -2.92 0.10 -16.19
CA GLU A 64 -4.37 -0.05 -16.39
C GLU A 64 -5.01 -0.76 -15.20
N LEU A 65 -6.18 -0.29 -14.77
CA LEU A 65 -6.92 -0.91 -13.67
C LEU A 65 -7.84 -2.01 -14.18
N ASP A 66 -7.92 -3.13 -13.46
CA ASP A 66 -8.96 -4.13 -13.67
C ASP A 66 -10.33 -3.69 -13.11
N ALA A 67 -11.33 -4.56 -13.19
CA ALA A 67 -12.68 -4.27 -12.73
C ALA A 67 -12.77 -4.04 -11.20
N ASP A 68 -11.80 -4.55 -10.45
CA ASP A 68 -11.71 -4.43 -8.99
C ASP A 68 -10.79 -3.27 -8.58
N GLY A 69 -10.20 -2.54 -9.53
CA GLY A 69 -9.33 -1.39 -9.29
C GLY A 69 -7.87 -1.75 -9.03
N HIS A 70 -7.44 -2.98 -9.31
CA HIS A 70 -6.03 -3.38 -9.20
C HIS A 70 -5.27 -3.00 -10.45
N THR A 71 -4.00 -2.62 -10.29
CA THR A 71 -3.03 -2.64 -11.39
C THR A 71 -2.44 -4.06 -11.53
N PRO A 72 -1.77 -4.39 -12.64
CA PRO A 72 -1.01 -5.63 -12.75
C PRO A 72 0.04 -5.79 -11.63
N LEU A 73 0.59 -4.68 -11.13
CA LEU A 73 1.53 -4.67 -10.02
C LEU A 73 0.86 -5.09 -8.69
N HIS A 74 -0.36 -4.61 -8.40
CA HIS A 74 -1.12 -5.09 -7.23
C HIS A 74 -1.32 -6.60 -7.30
N MET A 75 -1.72 -7.12 -8.47
CA MET A 75 -1.90 -8.56 -8.66
C MET A 75 -0.58 -9.33 -8.46
N ALA A 76 0.54 -8.86 -9.03
CA ALA A 76 1.83 -9.48 -8.82
C ALA A 76 2.23 -9.54 -7.34
N VAL A 77 1.99 -8.46 -6.58
CA VAL A 77 2.28 -8.39 -5.15
C VAL A 77 1.37 -9.33 -4.35
N THR A 78 0.05 -9.23 -4.50
CA THR A 78 -0.95 -10.04 -3.78
C THR A 78 -0.71 -11.54 -3.97
N PHE A 79 -0.28 -11.94 -5.17
CA PHE A 79 0.05 -13.34 -5.48
C PHE A 79 1.52 -13.71 -5.27
N LYS A 80 2.31 -12.84 -4.62
CA LYS A 80 3.70 -13.08 -4.18
C LYS A 80 4.65 -13.41 -5.34
N LYS A 81 4.45 -12.77 -6.50
CA LYS A 81 5.21 -13.03 -7.73
C LYS A 81 6.39 -12.07 -7.86
N VAL A 82 7.49 -12.38 -7.18
CA VAL A 82 8.73 -11.55 -7.18
C VAL A 82 9.20 -11.23 -8.60
N GLU A 83 9.26 -12.23 -9.48
CA GLU A 83 9.68 -12.05 -10.88
C GLU A 83 8.75 -11.09 -11.63
N SER A 84 7.43 -11.24 -11.48
CA SER A 84 6.45 -10.34 -12.09
C SER A 84 6.58 -8.92 -11.56
N VAL A 85 6.75 -8.74 -10.24
CA VAL A 85 6.97 -7.42 -9.63
C VAL A 85 8.18 -6.76 -10.26
N LYS A 86 9.31 -7.48 -10.36
CA LYS A 86 10.52 -6.97 -10.99
C LYS A 86 10.29 -6.56 -12.43
N LEU A 87 9.69 -7.43 -13.24
CA LEU A 87 9.44 -7.16 -14.67
C LEU A 87 8.50 -5.96 -14.89
N LEU A 88 7.47 -5.81 -14.05
CA LEU A 88 6.55 -4.68 -14.12
C LEU A 88 7.24 -3.36 -13.75
N LEU A 89 8.04 -3.35 -12.67
CA LEU A 89 8.79 -2.17 -12.24
C LEU A 89 9.88 -1.78 -13.24
N ASP A 90 10.58 -2.76 -13.84
CA ASP A 90 11.54 -2.56 -14.94
C ASP A 90 10.89 -1.94 -16.18
N ARG A 91 9.56 -2.03 -16.30
CA ARG A 91 8.73 -1.41 -17.35
C ARG A 91 7.95 -0.19 -16.86
N ASN A 92 8.45 0.46 -15.80
CA ASN A 92 7.92 1.71 -15.25
C ASN A 92 6.47 1.62 -14.75
N ALA A 93 6.04 0.46 -14.25
CA ALA A 93 4.82 0.39 -13.45
C ALA A 93 4.94 1.34 -12.25
N ASP A 94 3.90 2.13 -12.01
CA ASP A 94 3.86 3.10 -10.92
C ASP A 94 3.43 2.41 -9.61
N PRO A 95 4.32 2.29 -8.61
CA PRO A 95 3.99 1.62 -7.36
C PRO A 95 3.05 2.40 -6.44
N ASN A 96 2.74 3.66 -6.77
CA ASN A 96 1.93 4.57 -5.95
C ASN A 96 0.47 4.65 -6.37
N ILE A 97 0.07 3.96 -7.43
CA ILE A 97 -1.32 3.91 -7.85
C ILE A 97 -2.15 3.28 -6.75
N LYS A 98 -3.27 3.94 -6.42
CA LYS A 98 -4.18 3.46 -5.40
C LYS A 98 -5.30 2.63 -6.01
N ASN A 99 -5.52 1.42 -5.49
CA ASN A 99 -6.78 0.73 -5.66
C ASN A 99 -7.87 1.51 -4.91
N SER A 100 -8.80 2.12 -5.67
CA SER A 100 -9.91 2.89 -5.11
C SER A 100 -10.97 2.03 -4.41
N SER A 101 -11.03 0.74 -4.73
CA SER A 101 -11.96 -0.23 -4.16
C SER A 101 -11.43 -0.81 -2.85
N ASP A 102 -10.12 -0.97 -2.73
CA ASP A 102 -9.47 -1.48 -1.52
C ASP A 102 -9.15 -0.33 -0.55
N LYS A 103 -9.93 -0.25 0.53
CA LYS A 103 -9.69 0.71 1.60
C LYS A 103 -8.59 0.27 2.56
N ILE A 104 -8.33 -1.03 2.66
CA ILE A 104 -7.41 -1.64 3.63
C ILE A 104 -5.99 -1.56 3.12
N ASN A 105 -5.75 -2.01 1.88
CA ASN A 105 -4.44 -2.00 1.24
C ASN A 105 -4.51 -1.27 -0.11
N PRO A 106 -4.66 0.06 -0.11
CA PRO A 106 -4.86 0.76 -1.37
C PRO A 106 -3.63 0.75 -2.27
N THR A 107 -2.43 0.40 -1.81
CA THR A 107 -1.22 0.40 -2.67
C THR A 107 -0.47 -0.91 -2.61
N ALA A 108 0.31 -1.19 -3.66
CA ALA A 108 1.22 -2.32 -3.73
C ALA A 108 2.13 -2.45 -2.50
N LEU A 109 2.57 -1.32 -1.91
CA LEU A 109 3.38 -1.33 -0.68
C LEU A 109 2.57 -1.76 0.56
N HIS A 110 1.29 -1.38 0.67
CA HIS A 110 0.40 -1.90 1.72
C HIS A 110 0.16 -3.40 1.56
N ASP A 111 -0.09 -3.87 0.34
CA ASP A 111 -0.25 -5.30 0.08
C ASP A 111 1.00 -6.07 0.46
N ALA A 112 2.18 -5.62 0.04
CA ALA A 112 3.45 -6.26 0.33
C ALA A 112 3.74 -6.35 1.84
N THR A 113 3.45 -5.28 2.59
CA THR A 113 3.61 -5.30 4.06
C THR A 113 2.54 -6.12 4.78
N PHE A 114 1.34 -6.28 4.20
CA PHE A 114 0.27 -7.11 4.74
C PHE A 114 0.55 -8.61 4.62
N ILE A 115 1.08 -9.04 3.48
CA ILE A 115 1.34 -10.46 3.18
C ILE A 115 2.70 -10.96 3.70
N LEU A 116 3.45 -10.10 4.40
CA LEU A 116 4.83 -10.35 4.82
C LEU A 116 4.93 -11.62 5.69
N SER A 117 5.50 -12.68 5.12
CA SER A 117 5.58 -14.00 5.76
C SER A 117 6.90 -14.73 5.52
N SER A 118 7.63 -14.35 4.48
CA SER A 118 8.85 -14.98 3.98
C SER A 118 9.81 -13.92 3.40
N PRO A 119 11.08 -14.29 3.14
CA PRO A 119 12.05 -13.39 2.52
C PRO A 119 11.63 -12.84 1.15
N ASP A 120 10.85 -13.60 0.37
CA ASP A 120 10.40 -13.20 -0.96
C ASP A 120 9.49 -11.96 -0.88
N GLU A 121 8.61 -11.87 0.12
CA GLU A 121 7.75 -10.68 0.28
C GLU A 121 8.53 -9.48 0.84
N ALA A 122 9.57 -9.73 1.65
CA ALA A 122 10.51 -8.67 2.04
C ALA A 122 11.30 -8.14 0.81
N GLU A 123 11.65 -9.01 -0.14
CA GLU A 123 12.25 -8.60 -1.40
C GLU A 123 11.30 -7.74 -2.24
N ILE A 124 10.00 -8.09 -2.30
CA ILE A 124 8.99 -7.28 -2.97
C ILE A 124 8.93 -5.86 -2.37
N VAL A 125 8.94 -5.73 -1.04
CA VAL A 125 8.98 -4.39 -0.39
C VAL A 125 10.21 -3.60 -0.84
N LYS A 126 11.40 -4.23 -0.83
CA LYS A 126 12.65 -3.59 -1.29
C LYS A 126 12.56 -3.14 -2.75
N LEU A 127 11.99 -3.97 -3.63
CA LEU A 127 11.81 -3.64 -5.05
C LEU A 127 10.88 -2.43 -5.21
N LEU A 128 9.74 -2.41 -4.50
CA LEU A 128 8.78 -1.31 -4.55
C LEU A 128 9.42 0.01 -4.08
N LEU A 129 10.13 -0.01 -2.94
CA LEU A 129 10.80 1.18 -2.41
C LEU A 129 11.89 1.70 -3.36
N LYS A 130 12.69 0.79 -3.96
CA LYS A 130 13.68 1.17 -4.99
C LYS A 130 13.05 1.78 -6.24
N ALA A 131 11.83 1.38 -6.57
CA ALA A 131 11.06 1.94 -7.68
C ALA A 131 10.32 3.25 -7.31
N GLY A 132 10.52 3.79 -6.11
CA GLY A 132 9.93 5.07 -5.68
C GLY A 132 8.53 4.94 -5.09
N ALA A 133 8.18 3.78 -4.52
CA ALA A 133 7.00 3.69 -3.68
C ALA A 133 7.11 4.63 -2.47
N ASP A 134 6.07 5.42 -2.22
CA ASP A 134 5.99 6.33 -1.09
C ASP A 134 5.84 5.52 0.21
N PRO A 135 6.84 5.53 1.12
CA PRO A 135 6.76 4.80 2.38
C PRO A 135 5.75 5.39 3.37
N ASN A 136 5.27 6.62 3.12
CA ASN A 136 4.31 7.35 3.96
C ASN A 136 2.87 7.27 3.47
N VAL A 137 2.62 6.44 2.45
CA VAL A 137 1.28 6.22 1.95
C VAL A 137 0.36 5.74 3.07
N THR A 138 -0.83 6.33 3.16
CA THR A 138 -1.81 5.97 4.18
C THR A 138 -2.92 5.09 3.61
N GLY A 139 -3.21 3.99 4.30
CA GLY A 139 -4.34 3.10 4.05
C GLY A 139 -5.58 3.44 4.87
N ASN A 140 -6.36 2.42 5.20
CA ASN A 140 -7.47 2.54 6.14
C ASN A 140 -6.95 3.13 7.46
N GLN A 141 -7.78 3.92 8.15
CA GLN A 141 -7.43 4.43 9.48
C GLN A 141 -6.12 5.25 9.52
N LYS A 142 -5.66 5.78 8.38
CA LYS A 142 -4.38 6.47 8.23
C LYS A 142 -3.15 5.60 8.57
N GLU A 143 -3.28 4.29 8.58
CA GLU A 143 -2.13 3.41 8.81
C GLU A 143 -1.13 3.55 7.67
N THR A 144 0.14 3.71 8.02
CA THR A 144 1.26 3.66 7.07
C THR A 144 1.83 2.23 6.99
N PRO A 145 2.63 1.89 5.97
CA PRO A 145 3.38 0.64 5.92
C PRO A 145 4.13 0.34 7.22
N LEU A 146 4.72 1.35 7.87
CA LEU A 146 5.45 1.19 9.12
C LEU A 146 4.55 0.80 10.30
N HIS A 147 3.31 1.30 10.38
CA HIS A 147 2.31 0.86 11.37
C HIS A 147 1.99 -0.63 11.20
N ARG A 148 1.81 -1.07 9.96
CA ARG A 148 1.50 -2.47 9.64
C ARG A 148 2.65 -3.39 10.03
N ILE A 149 3.89 -2.98 9.71
CA ILE A 149 5.10 -3.70 10.12
C ILE A 149 5.24 -3.77 11.64
N ALA A 150 4.89 -2.69 12.36
CA ALA A 150 4.88 -2.71 13.82
C ALA A 150 3.82 -3.66 14.42
N ARG A 151 2.83 -4.10 13.63
CA ARG A 151 1.76 -5.03 14.03
C ARG A 151 1.95 -6.47 13.54
N THR A 152 3.01 -6.79 12.79
CA THR A 152 3.25 -8.18 12.37
C THR A 152 3.89 -9.01 13.49
N GLY A 153 3.50 -10.30 13.56
CA GLY A 153 4.08 -11.24 14.51
C GLY A 153 5.48 -11.76 14.11
N ASN A 154 5.89 -11.59 12.85
CA ASN A 154 7.20 -12.06 12.38
C ASN A 154 8.28 -11.00 12.66
N GLN A 155 8.77 -11.00 13.90
CA GLN A 155 9.66 -9.95 14.42
C GLN A 155 10.96 -9.78 13.62
N SER A 156 11.53 -10.87 13.09
CA SER A 156 12.80 -10.79 12.34
C SER A 156 12.60 -10.11 10.98
N LEU A 157 11.62 -10.54 10.19
CA LEU A 157 11.36 -9.93 8.89
C LEU A 157 10.81 -8.50 9.04
N ALA A 158 9.98 -8.27 10.07
CA ALA A 158 9.48 -6.94 10.38
C ALA A 158 10.62 -5.96 10.65
N LEU A 159 11.69 -6.38 11.32
CA LEU A 159 12.84 -5.52 11.59
C LEU A 159 13.56 -5.10 10.30
N ASP A 160 13.82 -6.04 9.39
CA ASP A 160 14.53 -5.74 8.14
C ASP A 160 13.68 -4.83 7.24
N VAL A 161 12.39 -5.12 7.09
CA VAL A 161 11.48 -4.29 6.30
C VAL A 161 11.29 -2.90 6.93
N ALA A 162 11.25 -2.80 8.26
CA ALA A 162 11.19 -1.52 8.94
C ALA A 162 12.42 -0.66 8.66
N LYS A 163 13.63 -1.25 8.62
CA LYS A 163 14.85 -0.53 8.22
C LYS A 163 14.72 -0.02 6.79
N ASP A 164 14.31 -0.87 5.85
CA ASP A 164 14.15 -0.46 4.45
C ASP A 164 13.15 0.70 4.31
N LEU A 165 12.03 0.65 5.04
CA LEU A 165 11.04 1.72 5.07
C LEU A 165 11.60 3.03 5.63
N ILE A 166 12.32 2.97 6.76
CA ILE A 166 12.95 4.14 7.39
C ILE A 166 14.02 4.73 6.47
N ASP A 167 14.86 3.91 5.87
CA ASP A 167 15.90 4.33 4.91
C ASP A 167 15.28 4.97 3.66
N ALA A 168 14.07 4.55 3.26
CA ALA A 168 13.30 5.16 2.19
C ALA A 168 12.59 6.47 2.61
N GLY A 169 12.64 6.87 3.88
CA GLY A 169 12.06 8.10 4.39
C GLY A 169 10.67 7.94 5.05
N ALA A 170 10.36 6.76 5.60
CA ALA A 170 9.17 6.58 6.42
C ALA A 170 9.18 7.49 7.65
N ASP A 171 8.06 8.16 7.90
CA ASP A 171 7.82 8.96 9.09
C ASP A 171 7.54 8.05 10.29
N VAL A 172 8.54 7.92 11.15
CA VAL A 172 8.50 7.13 12.39
C VAL A 172 7.52 7.68 13.43
N ASN A 173 7.08 8.94 13.28
CA ASN A 173 6.14 9.63 14.17
C ASN A 173 4.75 9.79 13.54
N SER A 174 4.50 9.14 12.41
CA SER A 174 3.21 9.18 11.74
C SER A 174 2.07 8.75 12.67
N GLU A 175 0.90 9.38 12.52
CA GLU A 175 -0.26 9.13 13.35
C GLU A 175 -1.35 8.38 12.58
N ALA A 176 -1.61 7.14 13.00
CA ALA A 176 -2.77 6.37 12.58
C ALA A 176 -4.01 6.69 13.44
N PHE A 177 -5.03 5.83 13.36
CA PHE A 177 -6.28 6.01 14.11
C PHE A 177 -6.03 6.18 15.61
N ARG A 178 -6.71 7.18 16.19
CA ARG A 178 -6.58 7.62 17.59
C ARG A 178 -5.20 8.18 17.95
N GLY A 179 -4.44 8.70 16.98
CA GLY A 179 -3.08 9.21 17.23
C GLY A 179 -2.09 8.10 17.58
N MET A 180 -2.38 6.86 17.17
CA MET A 180 -1.47 5.73 17.40
C MET A 180 -0.23 5.90 16.54
N THR A 181 0.95 5.69 17.12
CA THR A 181 2.24 5.76 16.41
C THR A 181 2.79 4.35 16.11
N PRO A 182 3.75 4.20 15.17
CA PRO A 182 4.44 2.93 14.96
C PRO A 182 5.13 2.43 16.23
N LEU A 183 5.72 3.33 17.02
CA LEU A 183 6.38 2.99 18.29
C LEU A 183 5.39 2.42 19.31
N GLN A 184 4.20 3.01 19.44
CA GLN A 184 3.15 2.50 20.32
C GLN A 184 2.69 1.10 19.90
N SER A 185 2.56 0.86 18.59
CA SER A 185 2.21 -0.45 18.04
C SER A 185 3.29 -1.50 18.34
N ALA A 186 4.57 -1.14 18.17
CA ALA A 186 5.70 -2.02 18.47
C ALA A 186 5.80 -2.37 19.97
N VAL A 187 5.54 -1.40 20.86
CA VAL A 187 5.47 -1.63 22.32
C VAL A 187 4.31 -2.54 22.69
N ALA A 188 3.13 -2.35 22.11
CA ALA A 188 1.96 -3.19 22.40
C ALA A 188 2.22 -4.67 22.05
N LEU A 189 2.96 -4.95 20.98
CA LEU A 189 3.36 -6.33 20.61
C LEU A 189 4.66 -6.81 21.28
N GLY A 190 5.38 -5.93 21.96
CA GLY A 190 6.63 -6.25 22.67
C GLY A 190 7.81 -6.61 21.76
N ASN A 191 7.86 -6.06 20.54
CA ASN A 191 8.98 -6.27 19.62
C ASN A 191 10.17 -5.35 19.99
N THR A 192 11.03 -5.82 20.89
CA THR A 192 12.14 -5.04 21.48
C THR A 192 13.13 -4.52 20.45
N ALA A 193 13.46 -5.34 19.44
CA ALA A 193 14.36 -4.93 18.36
C ALA A 193 13.77 -3.80 17.50
N LEU A 194 12.48 -3.86 17.19
CA LEU A 194 11.80 -2.80 16.45
C LEU A 194 11.65 -1.52 17.28
N ILE A 195 11.38 -1.63 18.58
CA ILE A 195 11.33 -0.49 19.50
C ILE A 195 12.68 0.24 19.53
N ASP A 196 13.79 -0.50 19.68
CA ASP A 196 15.14 0.10 19.67
C ASP A 196 15.45 0.77 18.32
N LEU A 197 15.05 0.14 17.20
CA LEU A 197 15.20 0.71 15.86
C LEU A 197 14.42 2.03 15.71
N LEU A 198 13.13 2.05 16.07
CA LEU A 198 12.27 3.22 15.94
C LEU A 198 12.78 4.39 16.79
N LEU A 199 13.18 4.14 18.04
CA LEU A 199 13.77 5.17 18.90
C LEU A 199 15.10 5.69 18.34
N THR A 200 15.95 4.79 17.82
CA THR A 200 17.20 5.19 17.14
C THR A 200 16.93 6.05 15.91
N ALA A 201 15.84 5.77 15.19
CA ALA A 201 15.40 6.53 14.01
C ALA A 201 14.67 7.84 14.36
N GLY A 202 14.57 8.22 15.64
CA GLY A 202 13.99 9.49 16.08
C GLY A 202 12.49 9.44 16.38
N ALA A 203 11.95 8.27 16.69
CA ALA A 203 10.58 8.18 17.21
C ALA A 203 10.47 8.92 18.56
N ASP A 204 9.46 9.76 18.69
CA ASP A 204 9.19 10.53 19.91
C ASP A 204 8.57 9.61 20.97
N ALA A 205 9.40 9.25 21.95
CA ALA A 205 9.00 8.42 23.09
C ALA A 205 7.93 9.08 23.98
N GLU A 206 7.81 10.40 23.94
CA GLU A 206 6.89 11.19 24.74
C GLU A 206 5.59 11.56 23.98
N GLN A 207 5.51 11.25 22.68
CA GLN A 207 4.30 11.47 21.89
C GLN A 207 3.12 10.71 22.48
N ARG A 208 2.02 11.44 22.65
CA ARG A 208 0.78 10.92 23.23
C ARG A 208 -0.25 10.69 22.13
N ASN A 209 -0.93 9.55 22.22
CA ASN A 209 -2.11 9.31 21.41
C ASN A 209 -3.31 10.13 21.93
N ASP A 210 -4.47 10.01 21.27
CA ASP A 210 -5.70 10.75 21.61
C ASP A 210 -6.22 10.43 23.02
N HIS A 211 -5.81 9.28 23.59
CA HIS A 211 -6.11 8.88 24.96
C HIS A 211 -5.07 9.41 25.97
N GLY A 212 -4.08 10.19 25.53
CA GLY A 212 -3.04 10.75 26.38
C GLY A 212 -2.00 9.73 26.83
N PHE A 213 -1.92 8.54 26.23
CA PHE A 213 -0.91 7.53 26.56
C PHE A 213 0.32 7.67 25.67
N ARG A 214 1.52 7.56 26.28
CA ARG A 214 2.78 7.36 25.58
C ARG A 214 2.94 5.88 25.20
N ALA A 215 3.95 5.58 24.38
CA ALA A 215 4.30 4.19 24.05
C ALA A 215 4.59 3.35 25.31
N ILE A 216 5.44 3.84 26.22
CA ILE A 216 5.79 3.11 27.45
C ILE A 216 4.62 2.90 28.41
N ASP A 217 3.57 3.73 28.35
CA ASP A 217 2.40 3.57 29.22
C ASP A 217 1.58 2.30 28.84
N GLN A 218 1.76 1.78 27.62
CA GLN A 218 1.08 0.59 27.08
C GLN A 218 1.84 -0.72 27.31
N ILE A 219 2.99 -0.67 27.99
CA ILE A 219 3.91 -1.80 28.21
C ILE A 219 3.29 -3.00 28.94
N ASN A 220 2.19 -2.83 29.69
CA ASN A 220 1.54 -3.93 30.40
C ASN A 220 0.82 -4.92 29.46
N ALA A 221 0.53 -4.49 28.23
CA ALA A 221 0.03 -5.39 27.19
C ALA A 221 1.16 -6.26 26.59
N SER A 222 2.42 -5.94 26.88
CA SER A 222 3.60 -6.58 26.29
C SER A 222 4.21 -7.66 27.20
N ALA A 223 4.75 -8.72 26.60
CA ALA A 223 5.43 -9.79 27.34
C ALA A 223 6.82 -9.38 27.86
N ASN A 224 7.48 -8.39 27.22
CA ASN A 224 8.89 -8.05 27.44
C ASN A 224 9.09 -6.75 28.23
N ARG A 225 8.27 -6.52 29.26
CA ARG A 225 8.19 -5.24 29.96
C ARG A 225 9.55 -4.71 30.48
N GLU A 226 10.33 -5.54 31.15
CA GLU A 226 11.60 -5.08 31.74
C GLU A 226 12.62 -4.67 30.67
N GLU A 227 12.65 -5.40 29.56
CA GLU A 227 13.56 -5.11 28.45
C GLU A 227 13.16 -3.83 27.72
N ILE A 228 11.87 -3.66 27.45
CA ILE A 228 11.34 -2.42 26.85
C ILE A 228 11.65 -1.23 27.76
N GLN A 229 11.48 -1.36 29.07
CA GLN A 229 11.81 -0.27 30.01
C GLN A 229 13.29 0.14 29.90
N LYS A 230 14.21 -0.83 29.86
CA LYS A 230 15.64 -0.57 29.67
C LYS A 230 15.95 0.10 28.33
N ILE A 231 15.24 -0.26 27.26
CA ILE A 231 15.40 0.38 25.94
C ILE A 231 14.98 1.85 26.01
N PHE A 232 13.84 2.17 26.63
CA PHE A 232 13.42 3.57 26.80
C PHE A 232 14.42 4.37 27.64
N GLU A 233 14.94 3.79 28.73
CA GLU A 233 15.99 4.42 29.56
C GLU A 233 17.28 4.66 28.77
N LYS A 234 17.71 3.68 27.95
CA LYS A 234 18.86 3.80 27.05
C LYS A 234 18.72 4.97 26.09
N HIS A 235 17.52 5.23 25.59
CA HIS A 235 17.21 6.36 24.70
C HIS A 235 16.84 7.65 25.45
N GLY A 236 17.01 7.70 26.77
CA GLY A 236 16.79 8.90 27.59
C GLY A 236 15.32 9.28 27.79
N ALA A 237 14.38 8.38 27.48
CA ALA A 237 12.95 8.59 27.67
C ALA A 237 12.53 8.33 29.12
N ASP A 238 11.52 9.06 29.61
CA ASP A 238 11.00 8.87 30.96
C ASP A 238 10.26 7.53 31.06
N SER A 239 10.98 6.52 31.56
CA SER A 239 10.50 5.15 31.71
C SER A 239 9.51 4.98 32.87
N VAL A 240 9.38 6.01 33.70
CA VAL A 240 8.45 6.01 34.82
C VAL A 240 7.03 6.15 34.27
N ARG A 241 6.26 5.08 34.47
CA ARG A 241 4.82 5.10 34.25
C ARG A 241 4.23 6.20 35.13
N ARG A 242 3.32 7.02 34.59
CA ARG A 242 2.61 8.06 35.35
C ARG A 242 1.21 7.58 35.73
N PRO A 243 1.01 6.93 36.91
CA PRO A 243 -0.27 6.35 37.35
C PRO A 243 -1.46 7.32 37.29
N GLU A 244 -1.19 8.61 37.41
CA GLU A 244 -2.20 9.68 37.55
C GLU A 244 -3.07 9.82 36.28
N LEU A 245 -2.54 9.48 35.11
CA LEU A 245 -3.30 9.46 33.85
C LEU A 245 -4.34 8.33 33.82
N PHE A 246 -4.07 7.21 34.49
CA PHE A 246 -4.97 6.05 34.54
C PHE A 246 -6.18 6.28 35.47
N ALA A 247 -6.12 7.26 36.37
CA ALA A 247 -7.20 7.54 37.32
C ALA A 247 -8.40 8.25 36.65
N LYS A 248 -8.16 9.01 35.57
CA LYS A 248 -9.20 9.72 34.83
C LYS A 248 -10.08 8.77 34.01
N TYR A 249 -9.46 7.82 33.31
CA TYR A 249 -10.18 6.84 32.47
C TYR A 249 -10.87 5.71 33.24
N ARG A 250 -10.39 5.38 34.45
CA ARG A 250 -11.04 4.38 35.32
C ARG A 250 -12.41 4.83 35.86
N LYS A 251 -12.71 6.13 35.79
CA LYS A 251 -14.03 6.68 36.16
C LYS A 251 -15.06 6.55 35.04
N ASP A 252 -14.62 6.58 33.78
CA ASP A 252 -15.51 6.51 32.62
C ASP A 252 -15.97 5.06 32.33
N GLU A 253 -15.18 4.04 32.70
CA GLU A 253 -15.55 2.61 32.60
C GLU A 253 -16.52 2.14 33.71
N ASN A 254 -16.68 2.89 34.80
CA ASN A 254 -17.58 2.55 35.91
C ASN A 254 -18.87 3.38 35.91
N SER A 255 -19.15 4.11 34.82
CA SER A 255 -20.32 4.98 34.68
C SER A 255 -21.37 4.47 33.67
N GLU A 256 -21.33 3.20 33.28
CA GLU A 256 -22.42 2.51 32.56
C GLU A 256 -23.05 1.40 33.40
#